data_AF-I1QE52-F1
#
_entry.id   AF-I1QE52-F1
#
_cell.length_a   1.000
_cell.length_b   1.000
_cell.length_c   1.000
_cell.angle_alpha   90.00
_cell.angle_beta   90.00
_cell.angle_gamma   90.00
#
_symmetry.space_group_name_H-M   'P 1'
#
loop_
_entity.id
_entity.type
_entity.pdbx_description
1 polymer ?
#
loop_
_entity_poly.entity_id
_entity_poly.type
_entity_poly.pdbx_seq_one_letter_code
_entity_poly.pdbx_strand_id
1 'polypeptide(L)'
;MEMFKHVRDVDCYPNLSIAYRILFTVPMTVASAERSFSKLKLLKNYLRTTMTQERLNGLATLCIEKRLLDEIDINIIINNFVSRNVRRNY
;
A
#
# COMPACT_ATOMS: atom_id res chain seq x y z
N MET A 1 20.90 -11.11 1.91
CA MET A 1 21.06 -10.81 0.46
C MET A 1 21.97 -11.82 -0.23
N GLU A 2 22.95 -12.41 0.46
CA GLU A 2 23.84 -13.49 0.00
C GLU A 2 23.09 -14.76 -0.48
N MET A 3 22.00 -15.15 0.18
CA MET A 3 21.18 -16.32 -0.20
C MET A 3 20.55 -16.21 -1.60
N PHE A 4 20.30 -14.98 -2.10
CA PHE A 4 19.77 -14.75 -3.46
C PHE A 4 20.83 -14.87 -4.55
N LYS A 5 22.12 -14.78 -4.21
CA LYS A 5 23.21 -15.02 -5.16
C LYS A 5 23.44 -16.53 -5.32
N HIS A 6 23.40 -17.28 -4.23
CA HIS A 6 23.66 -18.72 -4.26
C HIS A 6 22.54 -19.51 -4.97
N VAL A 7 21.27 -19.09 -4.86
CA VAL A 7 20.14 -19.72 -5.57
C VAL A 7 20.18 -19.45 -7.08
N ARG A 8 20.83 -18.37 -7.52
CA ARG A 8 20.97 -18.02 -8.95
C ARG A 8 21.97 -18.92 -9.67
N ASP A 9 22.86 -19.58 -8.93
CA ASP A 9 23.79 -20.59 -9.46
C ASP A 9 23.08 -21.96 -9.64
N VAL A 10 21.89 -22.13 -9.04
CA VAL A 10 21.06 -23.35 -9.08
C VAL A 10 19.87 -23.16 -10.01
N ASP A 11 20.08 -22.56 -11.18
CA ASP A 11 19.09 -22.48 -12.28
C ASP A 11 18.77 -23.87 -12.90
N CYS A 12 19.28 -24.96 -12.31
CA CYS A 12 19.01 -26.33 -12.73
C CYS A 12 17.56 -26.80 -12.46
N TYR A 13 16.80 -26.09 -11.60
CA TYR A 13 15.44 -26.48 -11.23
C TYR A 13 14.47 -25.28 -11.16
N PRO A 14 13.80 -24.91 -12.26
CA PRO A 14 12.93 -23.74 -12.33
C PRO A 14 11.77 -23.80 -11.32
N ASN A 15 11.21 -24.99 -11.07
CA ASN A 15 10.12 -25.18 -10.09
C ASN A 15 10.56 -24.89 -8.66
N LEU A 16 11.80 -25.22 -8.30
CA LEU A 16 12.35 -24.97 -6.97
C LEU A 16 12.58 -23.47 -6.74
N SER A 17 13.08 -22.77 -7.76
CA SER A 17 13.24 -21.31 -7.72
C SER A 17 11.91 -20.58 -7.50
N ILE A 18 10.83 -21.05 -8.14
CA ILE A 18 9.48 -20.49 -7.99
C ILE A 18 8.95 -20.77 -6.59
N ALA A 19 9.08 -22.00 -6.10
CA ALA A 19 8.65 -22.38 -4.75
C ALA A 19 9.33 -21.53 -3.68
N TYR A 20 10.65 -21.29 -3.79
CA TYR A 20 11.36 -20.41 -2.87
C TYR A 20 10.94 -18.94 -3.01
N ARG A 21 10.72 -18.43 -4.22
CA ARG A 21 10.20 -17.07 -4.40
C ARG A 21 8.84 -16.90 -3.74
N ILE A 22 7.93 -17.86 -3.89
CA ILE A 22 6.62 -17.83 -3.21
C ILE A 22 6.82 -17.92 -1.68
N LEU A 23 7.62 -18.89 -1.22
CA LEU A 23 7.88 -19.11 0.20
C LEU A 23 8.51 -17.90 0.90
N PHE A 24 9.33 -17.09 0.21
CA PHE A 24 9.91 -15.87 0.78
C PHE A 24 9.01 -14.64 0.58
N THR A 25 8.22 -14.58 -0.50
CA THR A 25 7.29 -13.48 -0.76
C THR A 25 6.10 -13.52 0.20
N VAL A 26 5.51 -14.71 0.45
CA VAL A 26 4.36 -14.87 1.33
C VAL A 26 4.62 -14.33 2.75
N PRO A 27 5.63 -14.77 3.52
CA PRO A 27 5.89 -14.26 4.87
C PRO A 27 6.28 -12.78 4.87
N MET A 28 6.96 -12.30 3.83
CA MET A 28 7.28 -10.87 3.68
C MET A 28 6.02 -10.03 3.47
N THR A 29 5.07 -10.53 2.67
CA THR A 29 3.76 -9.88 2.46
C THR A 29 2.87 -9.96 3.69
N VAL A 30 2.89 -11.06 4.44
CA VAL A 30 2.10 -11.22 5.68
C VAL A 30 2.50 -10.17 6.71
N ALA A 31 3.80 -10.01 7.00
CA ALA A 31 4.26 -8.99 7.94
C ALA A 31 3.94 -7.55 7.47
N SER A 32 4.02 -7.29 6.16
CA SER A 32 3.65 -5.99 5.57
C SER A 32 2.15 -5.71 5.64
N ALA A 33 1.33 -6.73 5.36
CA ALA A 33 -0.12 -6.66 5.48
C ALA A 33 -0.54 -6.48 6.94
N GLU A 34 0.03 -7.23 7.89
CA GLU A 34 -0.21 -7.07 9.32
C GLU A 34 0.12 -5.66 9.81
N ARG A 35 1.25 -5.09 9.39
CA ARG A 35 1.62 -3.70 9.69
C ARG A 35 0.58 -2.71 9.13
N SER A 36 0.12 -2.94 7.91
CA SER A 36 -0.91 -2.11 7.25
C SER A 36 -2.28 -2.23 7.94
N PHE A 37 -2.69 -3.44 8.31
CA PHE A 37 -3.93 -3.69 9.06
C PHE A 37 -3.88 -3.14 10.49
N SER A 38 -2.71 -3.16 11.13
CA SER A 38 -2.50 -2.53 12.44
C SER A 38 -2.71 -1.00 12.36
N LYS A 39 -2.14 -0.35 11.34
CA LYS A 39 -2.38 1.07 11.05
C LYS A 39 -3.86 1.34 10.76
N LEU A 40 -4.52 0.49 9.97
CA LEU A 40 -5.95 0.61 9.69
C LEU A 40 -6.81 0.46 10.95
N LYS A 41 -6.44 -0.44 11.86
CA LYS A 41 -7.11 -0.60 13.17
C LYS A 41 -6.98 0.65 14.02
N LEU A 42 -5.81 1.28 14.03
CA LEU A 42 -5.58 2.59 14.66
C LEU A 42 -6.45 3.68 14.04
N LEU A 43 -6.52 3.74 12.70
CA LEU A 43 -7.33 4.70 11.96
C LEU A 43 -8.84 4.50 12.23
N LYS A 44 -9.32 3.25 12.23
CA LYS A 44 -10.68 2.89 12.62
C LYS A 44 -10.99 3.27 14.06
N ASN A 45 -10.06 3.06 14.99
CA ASN A 45 -10.28 3.36 16.41
C ASN A 45 -10.25 4.89 16.67
N TYR A 46 -9.41 5.63 15.93
CA TYR A 46 -9.35 7.08 16.01
C TYR A 46 -10.58 7.76 15.38
N LEU A 47 -11.09 7.23 14.26
CA LEU A 47 -12.23 7.79 13.51
C LEU A 47 -13.56 7.07 13.80
N ARG A 48 -13.66 6.42 14.97
CA ARG A 48 -14.63 5.36 15.32
C ARG A 48 -16.11 5.67 15.11
N THR A 49 -16.51 6.92 14.87
CA THR A 49 -17.94 7.30 14.79
C THR A 49 -18.29 8.27 13.65
N THR A 50 -17.37 8.66 12.76
CA THR A 50 -17.63 9.79 11.83
C THR A 50 -17.47 9.48 10.34
N MET A 51 -17.21 8.22 9.92
CA MET A 51 -16.88 7.92 8.53
C MET A 51 -17.65 6.76 7.90
N THR A 52 -18.02 6.94 6.63
CA THR A 52 -18.57 5.88 5.76
C THR A 52 -17.49 4.91 5.30
N GLN A 53 -17.87 3.69 4.95
CA GLN A 53 -16.94 2.64 4.49
C GLN A 53 -16.12 3.07 3.26
N GLU A 54 -16.72 3.82 2.34
CA GLU A 54 -16.02 4.33 1.16
C GLU A 54 -14.84 5.24 1.52
N ARG A 55 -15.06 6.21 2.42
CA ARG A 55 -14.00 7.12 2.85
C ARG A 55 -12.91 6.40 3.64
N LEU A 56 -13.28 5.42 4.44
CA LEU A 56 -12.35 4.58 5.18
C LEU A 56 -11.46 3.77 4.23
N ASN A 57 -12.04 3.15 3.19
CA ASN A 57 -11.28 2.38 2.22
C ASN A 57 -10.28 3.27 1.46
N GLY A 58 -10.69 4.47 1.05
CA GLY A 58 -9.79 5.45 0.43
C GLY A 58 -8.61 5.84 1.32
N LEU A 59 -8.85 6.10 2.61
CA LEU A 59 -7.79 6.39 3.58
C LEU A 59 -6.86 5.20 3.82
N ALA A 60 -7.40 3.98 3.84
CA ALA A 60 -6.62 2.76 3.96
C ALA A 60 -5.64 2.62 2.78
N THR A 61 -6.13 2.82 1.56
CA THR A 61 -5.31 2.81 0.34
C THR A 61 -4.19 3.87 0.41
N LEU A 62 -4.51 5.10 0.81
CA LEU A 62 -3.50 6.16 0.97
C LEU A 62 -2.44 5.83 2.03
N CYS A 63 -2.82 5.13 3.10
CA CYS A 63 -1.89 4.71 4.14
C CYS A 63 -0.98 3.56 3.70
N ILE A 64 -1.49 2.62 2.90
CA ILE A 64 -0.71 1.52 2.31
C ILE A 64 0.26 2.08 1.28
N GLU A 65 -0.25 2.92 0.37
CA GLU A 65 0.51 3.53 -0.72
C GLU A 65 1.17 4.85 -0.34
N LYS A 66 1.48 5.05 0.95
CA LYS A 66 2.06 6.30 1.44
C LYS A 66 3.34 6.68 0.69
N ARG A 67 4.17 5.69 0.33
CA ARG A 67 5.42 5.94 -0.39
C ARG A 67 5.17 6.54 -1.78
N LEU A 68 4.14 6.07 -2.48
CA LEU A 68 3.72 6.64 -3.76
C LEU A 68 3.07 8.01 -3.55
N LEU A 69 2.32 8.19 -2.46
CA LEU A 69 1.72 9.47 -2.11
C LEU A 69 2.78 10.56 -1.85
N ASP A 70 3.90 10.20 -1.23
CA ASP A 70 5.02 11.13 -0.98
C ASP A 70 5.70 11.59 -2.29
N GLU A 71 5.55 10.83 -3.39
CA GLU A 71 6.05 11.20 -4.73
C GLU A 71 5.07 12.09 -5.51
N ILE A 72 3.80 12.18 -5.08
CA ILE A 72 2.75 12.94 -5.75
C ILE A 72 2.70 14.37 -5.21
N ASP A 73 2.67 15.36 -6.10
CA ASP A 73 2.49 16.76 -5.71
C ASP A 73 1.05 17.04 -5.27
N ILE A 74 0.88 17.19 -3.95
CA ILE A 74 -0.39 17.48 -3.30
C ILE A 74 -0.98 18.82 -3.78
N ASN A 75 -0.14 19.79 -4.17
CA ASN A 75 -0.61 21.09 -4.64
C ASN A 75 -1.42 20.97 -5.93
N ILE A 76 -1.04 20.05 -6.83
CA ILE A 76 -1.80 19.77 -8.06
C ILE A 76 -3.19 19.23 -7.72
N ILE A 77 -3.28 18.33 -6.74
CA ILE A 77 -4.56 17.76 -6.30
C ILE A 77 -5.45 18.84 -5.70
N ILE A 78 -4.89 19.71 -4.84
CA ILE A 78 -5.62 20.84 -4.24
C ILE A 78 -6.13 21.79 -5.34
N ASN A 79 -5.27 22.18 -6.28
CA ASN A 79 -5.66 23.06 -7.39
C ASN A 79 -6.74 22.42 -8.27
N ASN A 80 -6.66 21.11 -8.53
CA ASN A 80 -7.70 20.39 -9.26
C ASN A 80 -9.03 20.35 -8.50
N PHE A 81 -8.99 20.11 -7.19
CA PHE A 81 -10.18 20.11 -6.35
C PHE A 81 -10.84 21.49 -6.31
N VAL A 82 -10.04 22.55 -6.12
CA VAL A 82 -10.52 23.94 -6.13
C VAL A 82 -11.12 24.29 -7.48
N SER A 83 -10.43 24.05 -8.60
CA SER A 83 -10.96 24.35 -9.95
C SER A 83 -12.26 23.62 -10.28
N ARG A 84 -12.48 22.41 -9.76
CA ARG A 84 -13.74 21.67 -9.90
C ARG A 84 -14.87 22.19 -9.01
N ASN A 85 -14.55 22.64 -7.79
CA ASN A 85 -15.54 23.22 -6.86
C ASN A 85 -15.88 24.67 -7.16
N VAL A 86 -14.97 25.44 -7.77
CA VAL A 86 -15.25 26.81 -8.24
C VAL A 86 -16.36 26.81 -9.30
N ARG A 87 -16.49 25.74 -10.10
CA ARG A 87 -17.60 25.57 -11.05
C ARG A 87 -18.95 25.25 -10.39
N ARG A 88 -19.01 25.03 -9.08
CA ARG A 88 -20.25 24.87 -8.31
C ARG A 88 -20.77 26.18 -7.69
N ASN A 89 -20.05 27.30 -7.87
CA ASN A 89 -20.54 28.62 -7.52
C ASN A 89 -21.18 29.31 -8.74
N TYR A 90 -22.39 28.87 -9.12
CA TYR A 90 -23.55 29.70 -9.46
C TYR A 90 -24.78 28.81 -9.64
#